data_AF-A0A512CVX6-F1
#
_entry.id   AF-A0A512CVX6-F1
#
_cell.length_a   1.000
_cell.length_b   1.000
_cell.length_c   1.000
_cell.angle_alpha   90.00
_cell.angle_beta   90.00
_cell.angle_gamma   90.00
#
_symmetry.space_group_name_H-M   'P 1'
#
loop_
_entity.id
_entity.type
_entity.pdbx_description
1 polymer ?
#
loop_
_entity_poly.entity_id
_entity_poly.type
_entity_poly.pdbx_seq_one_letter_code
_entity_poly.pdbx_strand_id
1 'polypeptide(L)'
;MWDTVLDRLEADLAAVERGLGEHHPPSESAVMAAQLGTWVPPRGLGPLPAHLLGRARALAAAQARVAERVDAVRITTGQHLAALRAVPPLPGQPAIFVDVEG
;
A
#
# COMPACT_ATOMS: atom_id res chain seq x y z
N MET A 1 -20.70 1.61 -16.68
CA MET A 1 -21.42 0.35 -16.44
C MET A 1 -20.81 -0.33 -15.22
N TRP A 2 -21.56 -1.11 -14.44
CA TRP A 2 -21.06 -1.71 -13.18
C TRP A 2 -19.82 -2.59 -13.36
N ASP A 3 -19.72 -3.35 -14.45
CA ASP A 3 -18.55 -4.19 -14.75
C ASP A 3 -17.24 -3.40 -14.76
N THR A 4 -17.18 -2.30 -15.51
CA THR A 4 -15.98 -1.44 -15.60
C THR A 4 -15.53 -0.91 -14.24
N VAL A 5 -16.48 -0.68 -13.34
CA VAL A 5 -16.21 -0.18 -11.99
C VAL A 5 -15.58 -1.29 -11.14
N LEU A 6 -16.14 -2.50 -11.22
CA LEU A 6 -15.58 -3.66 -10.54
C LEU A 6 -14.21 -4.05 -11.13
N ASP A 7 -14.05 -4.02 -12.45
CA ASP A 7 -12.77 -4.26 -13.13
C ASP A 7 -11.70 -3.28 -12.63
N ARG A 8 -12.04 -1.99 -12.52
CA ARG A 8 -11.11 -0.97 -12.02
C ARG A 8 -10.73 -1.23 -10.56
N LEU A 9 -11.71 -1.48 -9.70
CA LEU A 9 -11.47 -1.74 -8.27
C LEU A 9 -10.64 -3.01 -8.04
N GLU A 10 -10.84 -4.04 -8.86
CA GLU A 10 -10.03 -5.26 -8.83
C GLU A 10 -8.59 -5.00 -9.27
N ALA A 11 -8.39 -4.22 -10.34
CA ALA A 11 -7.06 -3.83 -10.80
C ALA A 11 -6.32 -2.98 -9.74
N ASP A 12 -7.04 -2.05 -9.09
CA ASP A 12 -6.52 -1.24 -7.99
C ASP A 12 -6.13 -2.11 -6.79
N LEU A 13 -6.96 -3.08 -6.41
CA LEU A 13 -6.65 -4.02 -5.34
C LEU A 13 -5.42 -4.88 -5.66
N ALA A 14 -5.33 -5.42 -6.88
CA ALA A 14 -4.19 -6.21 -7.33
C ALA A 14 -2.89 -5.39 -7.38
N ALA A 15 -2.96 -4.08 -7.64
CA ALA A 15 -1.81 -3.19 -7.56
C ALA A 15 -1.34 -3.01 -6.11
N VAL A 16 -2.27 -2.84 -5.16
CA VAL A 16 -1.95 -2.77 -3.73
C VAL A 16 -1.34 -4.07 -3.22
N GLU A 17 -1.90 -5.22 -3.59
CA GLU A 17 -1.39 -6.53 -3.16
C GLU A 17 0.04 -6.78 -3.65
N ARG A 18 0.34 -6.41 -4.91
CA ARG A 18 1.73 -6.45 -5.43
C ARG A 18 2.65 -5.52 -4.65
N GLY A 19 2.21 -4.28 -4.41
CA GLY A 19 2.96 -3.30 -3.62
C GLY A 19 3.25 -3.75 -2.18
N LEU A 20 2.39 -4.57 -1.59
CA LEU A 20 2.62 -5.19 -0.27
C LEU A 20 3.59 -6.37 -0.30
N GLY A 21 3.73 -7.04 -1.44
CA GLY A 21 4.67 -8.15 -1.62
C GLY A 21 6.08 -7.71 -2.01
N GLU A 22 6.20 -6.57 -2.69
CA GLU A 22 7.44 -6.07 -3.27
C GLU A 22 7.95 -4.82 -2.55
N HIS A 23 9.26 -4.72 -2.34
CA HIS A 23 9.88 -3.52 -1.78
C HIS A 23 10.05 -2.46 -2.87
N HIS A 24 9.11 -1.52 -2.95
CA HIS A 24 9.16 -0.40 -3.87
C HIS A 24 9.90 0.81 -3.28
N PRO A 25 10.59 1.61 -4.10
CA PRO A 25 11.14 2.87 -3.64
C PRO A 25 10.01 3.81 -3.17
N PRO A 26 10.25 4.67 -2.16
CA PRO A 26 9.20 5.53 -1.59
C PRO A 26 8.47 6.42 -2.60
N SER A 27 9.17 6.85 -3.66
CA SER A 27 8.61 7.67 -4.74
C SER A 27 7.53 6.94 -5.53
N GLU A 28 7.74 5.67 -5.84
CA GLU A 28 6.79 4.86 -6.59
C GLU A 28 5.57 4.50 -5.75
N SER A 29 5.80 4.14 -4.48
CA SER A 29 4.73 3.95 -3.50
C SER A 29 3.85 5.20 -3.32
N ALA A 30 4.46 6.40 -3.32
CA ALA A 30 3.73 7.66 -3.23
C ALA A 30 2.88 7.94 -4.49
N VAL A 31 3.40 7.63 -5.68
CA VAL A 31 2.64 7.75 -6.93
C VAL A 31 1.45 6.80 -6.93
N MET A 32 1.64 5.55 -6.53
CA MET A 32 0.56 4.56 -6.41
C MET A 32 -0.52 5.04 -5.43
N ALA A 33 -0.12 5.51 -4.25
CA ALA A 33 -1.04 6.04 -3.25
C ALA A 33 -1.82 7.27 -3.77
N ALA A 34 -1.16 8.17 -4.48
CA ALA A 34 -1.80 9.33 -5.09
C ALA A 34 -2.84 8.91 -6.14
N GLN A 35 -2.52 7.94 -7.00
CA GLN A 35 -3.44 7.41 -8.00
C GLN A 35 -4.68 6.77 -7.36
N LEU A 36 -4.51 5.95 -6.33
CA LEU A 36 -5.63 5.36 -5.58
C LEU A 36 -6.49 6.44 -4.91
N GLY A 37 -5.87 7.50 -4.39
CA GLY A 37 -6.55 8.65 -3.80
C GLY A 37 -7.43 9.45 -4.77
N THR A 38 -7.28 9.26 -6.09
CA THR A 38 -8.14 9.90 -7.10
C THR A 38 -9.45 9.16 -7.35
N TRP A 39 -9.65 7.98 -6.76
CA TRP A 39 -10.86 7.21 -7.00
C TRP A 39 -12.10 7.95 -6.47
N VAL A 40 -13.10 8.10 -7.35
CA VAL A 40 -14.39 8.69 -7.01
C VAL A 40 -15.49 7.69 -7.39
N PRO A 41 -16.45 7.40 -6.49
CA PRO A 41 -17.59 6.56 -6.81
C PRO A 41 -18.34 7.08 -8.05
N PRO A 42 -18.56 6.26 -9.09
CA PRO A 42 -19.28 6.68 -10.26
C PRO A 42 -20.75 6.96 -9.92
N ARG A 43 -21.29 8.04 -10.45
CA ARG A 43 -22.70 8.44 -10.23
C ARG A 43 -23.59 7.83 -11.32
N GLY A 44 -24.86 7.59 -10.98
CA GLY A 44 -25.87 7.21 -11.96
C GLY A 44 -25.75 5.78 -12.52
N LEU A 45 -25.03 4.89 -11.84
CA LEU A 45 -24.89 3.48 -12.28
C LEU A 45 -26.18 2.66 -12.15
N GLY A 46 -27.17 3.15 -11.40
CA GLY A 46 -28.35 2.39 -11.02
C GLY A 46 -28.00 1.24 -10.06
N PRO A 47 -28.96 0.33 -9.79
CA PRO A 47 -28.73 -0.80 -8.90
C PRO A 47 -27.68 -1.76 -9.48
N LEU A 48 -26.91 -2.41 -8.60
CA LEU A 48 -25.95 -3.44 -9.00
C LEU A 48 -26.70 -4.65 -9.60
N PRO A 49 -26.38 -5.10 -10.82
CA PRO A 49 -26.96 -6.29 -11.40
C PRO A 49 -26.73 -7.54 -10.53
N ALA A 50 -27.75 -8.39 -10.38
CA ALA A 50 -27.71 -9.55 -9.50
C ALA A 50 -26.57 -10.53 -9.81
N HIS A 51 -26.21 -10.67 -11.10
CA HIS A 51 -25.10 -11.54 -11.52
C HIS A 51 -23.72 -11.03 -11.06
N LEU A 52 -23.58 -9.73 -10.75
CA LEU A 52 -22.35 -9.13 -10.23
C LEU A 52 -22.27 -9.13 -8.71
N LEU A 53 -23.35 -9.49 -8.01
CA LEU A 53 -23.40 -9.45 -6.55
C LEU A 53 -22.34 -10.35 -5.91
N GLY A 54 -22.12 -11.55 -6.46
CA GLY A 54 -21.09 -12.47 -5.99
C GLY A 54 -19.68 -11.87 -6.13
N ARG A 55 -19.40 -11.27 -7.29
CA ARG A 55 -18.13 -10.60 -7.59
C ARG A 55 -17.87 -9.42 -6.65
N ALA A 56 -18.86 -8.53 -6.49
CA ALA A 56 -18.76 -7.38 -5.60
C ALA A 56 -18.53 -7.79 -4.13
N ARG A 57 -19.17 -8.86 -3.65
CA ARG A 57 -18.95 -9.40 -2.31
C ARG A 57 -17.56 -9.99 -2.14
N ALA A 58 -17.09 -10.76 -3.12
CA ALA A 58 -15.75 -11.34 -3.08
C ALA A 58 -14.67 -10.25 -3.05
N LEU A 59 -14.85 -9.21 -3.88
CA LEU A 59 -13.98 -8.04 -3.91
C LEU A 59 -13.98 -7.29 -2.57
N ALA A 60 -15.15 -7.00 -1.99
CA ALA A 60 -15.24 -6.33 -0.70
C ALA A 60 -14.55 -7.13 0.42
N ALA A 61 -14.71 -8.46 0.44
CA ALA A 61 -14.02 -9.31 1.39
C ALA A 61 -12.50 -9.31 1.19
N ALA A 62 -12.03 -9.26 -0.05
CA ALA A 62 -10.60 -9.15 -0.36
C ALA A 62 -10.02 -7.80 0.08
N GLN A 63 -10.73 -6.71 -0.21
CA GLN A 63 -10.37 -5.35 0.24
C GLN A 63 -10.24 -5.28 1.77
N ALA A 64 -11.16 -5.89 2.52
CA ALA A 64 -11.07 -5.94 3.99
C ALA A 64 -9.81 -6.65 4.48
N ARG A 65 -9.47 -7.82 3.91
CA ARG A 65 -8.23 -8.54 4.27
C ARG A 65 -6.97 -7.75 3.95
N VAL A 66 -6.95 -7.05 2.82
CA VAL A 66 -5.81 -6.21 2.44
C VAL A 66 -5.69 -5.02 3.39
N ALA A 67 -6.80 -4.39 3.78
CA ALA A 67 -6.79 -3.28 4.74
C ALA A 67 -6.18 -3.72 6.09
N GLU A 68 -6.60 -4.87 6.63
CA GLU A 68 -6.01 -5.44 7.86
C GLU A 68 -4.50 -5.65 7.72
N ARG A 69 -4.04 -6.14 6.57
CA ARG A 69 -2.61 -6.35 6.30
C ARG A 69 -1.84 -5.04 6.20
N VAL A 70 -2.40 -4.02 5.55
CA VAL A 70 -1.79 -2.68 5.46
C VAL A 70 -1.64 -2.08 6.86
N ASP A 71 -2.67 -2.19 7.71
CA ASP A 71 -2.60 -1.67 9.08
C ASP A 71 -1.55 -2.39 9.92
N ALA A 72 -1.43 -3.71 9.80
CA ALA A 72 -0.39 -4.48 10.48
C ALA A 72 1.01 -4.00 10.08
N VAL A 73 1.27 -3.83 8.76
CA VAL A 73 2.55 -3.30 8.24
C VAL A 73 2.82 -1.88 8.74
N ARG A 74 1.78 -1.03 8.80
CA ARG A 74 1.91 0.34 9.30
C ARG A 74 2.31 0.36 10.77
N ILE A 75 1.72 -0.49 11.60
CA ILE A 75 2.05 -0.60 13.03
C ILE A 75 3.50 -1.05 13.21
N THR A 76 3.94 -2.12 12.54
CA THR A 76 5.32 -2.62 12.67
C THR A 76 6.34 -1.59 12.18
N THR A 77 6.06 -0.91 11.07
CA THR A 77 6.92 0.17 10.55
C THR A 77 7.02 1.32 11.55
N GLY A 78 5.91 1.71 12.19
CA GLY A 78 5.90 2.73 13.24
C GLY A 78 6.77 2.35 14.44
N GLN A 79 6.71 1.09 14.88
CA GLN A 79 7.56 0.57 15.96
C GLN A 79 9.05 0.59 15.59
N HIS A 80 9.41 0.16 14.37
CA HIS A 80 10.79 0.22 13.89
C HIS A 80 11.33 1.65 13.85
N LEU A 81 10.55 2.61 13.35
CA LEU A 81 10.94 4.02 13.32
C LEU A 81 11.08 4.61 14.74
N ALA A 82 10.20 4.22 15.67
CA ALA A 82 10.31 4.64 17.07
C ALA A 82 11.60 4.11 17.71
N ALA A 83 11.95 2.85 17.45
CA ALA A 83 13.19 2.24 17.92
C ALA A 83 14.43 2.96 17.37
N LEU A 84 14.46 3.29 16.07
CA LEU A 84 15.55 4.04 15.46
C LEU A 84 15.72 5.44 16.06
N ARG A 85 14.62 6.12 16.40
CA ARG A 85 14.67 7.43 17.07
C ARG A 85 15.13 7.36 18.53
N ALA A 86 14.93 6.22 19.19
CA ALA A 86 15.32 6.01 20.58
C ALA A 86 16.82 5.73 20.75
N VAL A 87 17.55 5.44 19.65
CA VAL A 87 19.01 5.26 19.69
C VAL A 87 19.67 6.63 19.94
N PRO A 88 20.34 6.84 21.08
CA PRO A 88 21.08 8.07 21.32
C PRO A 88 22.21 8.18 20.28
N PRO A 89 22.49 9.38 19.75
CA PRO A 89 23.67 9.56 18.90
C PRO A 89 24.92 9.16 19.70
N LEU A 90 25.67 8.18 19.19
CA LEU A 90 26.96 7.80 19.75
C LEU A 90 27.84 9.06 19.78
N PRO A 91 28.50 9.38 20.91
CA PRO A 91 29.48 10.45 20.94
C PRO A 91 30.54 10.15 19.88
N GLY A 92 30.79 11.13 19.00
CA GLY A 92 31.48 10.97 17.72
C GLY A 92 32.75 10.15 17.81
N GLN A 93 32.68 8.90 17.38
CA GLN A 93 33.88 8.22 16.92
C GLN A 93 34.24 8.83 15.55
N PRO A 94 35.47 9.33 15.36
CA PRO A 94 35.88 9.88 14.08
C PRO A 94 35.67 8.82 13.00
N ALA A 95 35.03 9.20 11.89
CA ALA A 95 34.87 8.31 10.75
C ALA A 95 36.28 7.94 10.23
N ILE A 96 36.69 6.70 10.48
CA ILE A 96 37.92 6.15 9.91
C ILE A 96 37.59 5.75 8.48
N PHE A 97 37.96 6.59 7.53
CA PHE A 97 38.01 6.20 6.13
C PHE A 97 39.24 5.30 5.96
N VAL A 98 39.01 4.00 5.78
CA VAL A 98 40.04 3.09 5.30
C VAL A 98 40.14 3.32 3.80
N ASP A 99 41.15 4.10 3.41
CA ASP A 99 41.53 4.20 2.01
C ASP A 99 42.18 2.87 1.61
N VAL A 100 41.56 2.17 0.65
CA VAL A 100 42.07 0.91 0.11
C VAL A 100 42.77 1.25 -1.20
N GLU A 101 43.94 1.88 -1.07
CA GLU A 101 44.91 2.02 -2.15
C GLU A 101 46.03 1.00 -1.90
N GLY A 102 46.08 -0.03 -2.75
CA GLY A 102 47.09 -1.08 -2.76
C GLY A 102 46.96 -1.96 -4.00
#